data_AF-A0A2S9XUS6-F1
#
_entry.id   AF-A0A2S9XUS6-F1
#
_cell.length_a   1.000
_cell.length_b   1.000
_cell.length_c   1.000
_cell.angle_alpha   90.00
_cell.angle_beta   90.00
_cell.angle_gamma   90.00
#
_symmetry.space_group_name_H-M   'P 1'
#
loop_
_entity.id
_entity.type
_entity.pdbx_description
1 polymer ?
#
loop_
_entity_poly.entity_id
_entity_poly.type
_entity_poly.pdbx_seq_one_letter_code
_entity_poly.pdbx_strand_id
1 'polypeptide(L)' 'MSKQFTGTVRHNDLEGGFLELVTDKGDVYRLSGAQPQVGQRVRVTGRVERGGFGIHMSGPALEVESIETL' A
#
# COMPACT_ATOMS: atom_id res chain seq x y z
N MET A 1 4.14 -5.18 14.74
CA MET A 1 2.71 -4.97 15.10
C MET A 1 1.97 -4.49 13.87
N SER A 2 0.85 -5.12 13.57
CA SER A 2 -0.01 -4.73 12.46
C SER A 2 -0.73 -3.42 12.76
N LYS A 3 -0.96 -2.63 11.71
CA LYS A 3 -1.67 -1.35 11.74
C LYS A 3 -2.73 -1.35 10.68
N GLN A 4 -3.74 -0.51 10.88
CA GLN A 4 -4.82 -0.34 9.93
C GLN A 4 -4.69 1.01 9.22
N PHE A 5 -4.87 0.97 7.91
CA PHE A 5 -4.80 2.11 7.00
C PHE A 5 -6.07 2.16 6.17
N THR A 6 -6.60 3.35 5.92
CA THR A 6 -7.72 3.56 5.01
C THR A 6 -7.27 4.56 3.94
N GLY A 7 -7.61 4.26 2.69
CA GLY A 7 -7.13 5.05 1.57
C GLY A 7 -7.67 4.56 0.23
N THR A 8 -7.11 5.13 -0.83
CA THR A 8 -7.44 4.79 -2.21
C THR A 8 -6.26 4.09 -2.86
N VAL A 9 -6.54 3.01 -3.58
CA VAL A 9 -5.54 2.26 -4.34
C VAL A 9 -5.16 3.04 -5.59
N ARG A 10 -3.87 3.17 -5.85
CA ARG A 10 -3.33 3.72 -7.09
C ARG A 10 -2.35 2.75 -7.71
N HIS A 11 -2.20 2.86 -9.02
CA HIS A 11 -1.11 2.24 -9.74
C HIS A 11 0.04 3.23 -9.88
N ASN A 12 1.27 2.75 -9.70
CA ASN A 12 2.48 3.50 -9.87
C ASN A 12 3.36 2.78 -10.89
N ASP A 13 3.61 3.41 -12.03
CA ASP A 13 4.33 2.82 -13.17
C ASP A 13 5.85 2.70 -12.95
N LEU A 14 6.37 3.16 -11.81
CA LEU A 14 7.79 3.07 -11.48
C LEU A 14 8.25 1.61 -11.45
N GLU A 15 9.40 1.34 -12.07
CA GLU A 15 10.14 0.08 -12.00
C GLU A 15 9.31 -1.17 -12.36
N GLY A 16 8.44 -1.04 -13.34
CA GLY A 16 7.64 -2.16 -13.86
C GLY A 16 6.22 -2.26 -13.30
N GLY A 17 5.80 -1.26 -12.51
CA GLY A 17 4.40 -1.13 -12.08
C GLY A 17 4.14 -1.82 -10.75
N PHE A 18 3.64 -1.08 -9.76
CA PHE A 18 3.16 -1.63 -8.50
C PHE A 18 1.92 -0.89 -7.99
N LEU A 19 1.20 -1.52 -7.08
CA LEU A 19 0.06 -0.91 -6.40
C LEU A 19 0.51 -0.20 -5.14
N GLU A 20 -0.04 0.98 -4.92
CA GLU A 20 0.17 1.79 -3.73
C GLU A 20 -1.17 2.14 -3.07
N LEU A 21 -1.16 2.29 -1.76
CA LEU A 21 -2.26 2.82 -0.97
C LEU A 21 -1.93 4.26 -0.60
N VAL A 22 -2.72 5.20 -1.12
CA VAL A 22 -2.70 6.59 -0.67
C VAL A 22 -3.71 6.73 0.44
N THR A 23 -3.22 6.88 1.67
CA THR A 23 -4.07 7.00 2.84
C THR A 23 -4.76 8.36 2.91
N ASP A 24 -5.85 8.42 3.67
CA ASP A 24 -6.57 9.69 3.93
C ASP A 24 -5.71 10.76 4.62
N LYS A 25 -4.60 10.34 5.25
CA LYS A 25 -3.64 11.23 5.91
C LYS A 25 -2.55 11.75 4.97
N GLY A 26 -2.53 11.28 3.72
CA GLY A 26 -1.51 11.62 2.73
C GLY A 26 -0.29 10.70 2.74
N ASP A 27 -0.20 9.72 3.64
CA ASP A 27 0.85 8.70 3.60
C ASP A 27 0.66 7.78 2.39
N VAL A 28 1.77 7.35 1.77
CA VAL A 28 1.76 6.42 0.64
C VAL A 28 2.53 5.15 1.02
N TYR A 29 1.90 4.00 0.76
CA TYR A 29 2.48 2.69 1.03
C TYR A 29 2.41 1.80 -0.18
N ARG A 30 3.51 1.12 -0.54
CA ARG A 30 3.46 0.07 -1.56
C ARG A 30 2.73 -1.15 -1.00
N LEU A 31 1.67 -1.60 -1.68
CA LEU A 31 0.95 -2.81 -1.28
C LEU A 31 1.74 -4.06 -1.66
N SER A 32 1.93 -4.96 -0.70
CA SER A 32 2.59 -6.24 -0.89
C SER A 32 1.66 -7.36 -0.42
N GLY A 33 1.47 -8.39 -1.26
CA GLY A 33 0.63 -9.55 -0.93
C GLY A 33 -0.86 -9.40 -1.25
N ALA A 34 -1.29 -8.25 -1.81
CA ALA A 34 -2.67 -8.04 -2.26
C ALA A 34 -2.71 -7.27 -3.58
N GLN A 35 -3.75 -7.51 -4.39
CA GLN A 35 -3.98 -6.86 -5.68
C GLN A 35 -5.40 -6.29 -5.79
N PRO A 36 -5.76 -5.27 -4.98
CA PRO A 36 -7.05 -4.61 -5.11
C PRO A 36 -7.16 -3.82 -6.43
N GLN A 37 -8.39 -3.45 -6.80
CA GLN A 37 -8.60 -2.68 -8.02
C GLN A 37 -8.12 -1.24 -7.85
N VAL A 38 -7.52 -0.68 -8.90
CA VAL A 38 -7.09 0.72 -8.94
C VAL A 38 -8.31 1.65 -8.84
N GLY A 39 -8.20 2.71 -8.04
CA GLY A 39 -9.29 3.66 -7.78
C GLY A 39 -10.25 3.21 -6.67
N GLN A 40 -10.11 1.99 -6.17
CA GLN A 40 -10.94 1.46 -5.09
C GLN A 40 -10.52 2.05 -3.74
N ARG A 41 -11.52 2.40 -2.93
CA ARG A 41 -11.31 2.77 -1.54
C ARG A 41 -11.29 1.51 -0.68
N VAL A 42 -10.25 1.35 0.12
CA VAL A 42 -10.01 0.13 0.89
C VAL A 42 -9.53 0.44 2.30
N ARG A 43 -9.86 -0.47 3.21
CA ARG A 43 -9.26 -0.58 4.54
C ARG A 43 -8.30 -1.75 4.55
N VAL A 44 -7.03 -1.47 4.82
CA VAL A 44 -5.94 -2.44 4.82
C VAL A 44 -5.43 -2.61 6.25
N THR A 45 -5.35 -3.85 6.72
CA THR A 45 -4.64 -4.20 7.95
C THR A 45 -3.36 -4.92 7.58
N GLY A 46 -2.22 -4.47 8.10
CA GLY A 46 -0.93 -5.01 7.70
C GLY A 46 0.25 -4.44 8.46
N ARG A 47 1.45 -4.92 8.14
CA ARG A 47 2.70 -4.48 8.76
C ARG A 47 3.48 -3.57 7.82
N VAL A 48 3.89 -2.41 8.33
CA VAL A 48 4.77 -1.49 7.59
C VAL A 48 6.20 -1.94 7.78
N GLU A 49 6.81 -2.43 6.71
CA GLU A 49 8.21 -2.81 6.68
C GLU A 49 9.07 -1.55 6.55
N ARG A 50 9.62 -1.09 7.69
CA ARG A 50 10.45 0.13 7.78
C ARG A 50 11.85 -0.01 7.16
N GLY A 51 12.24 -1.22 6.73
CA GLY A 51 13.57 -1.50 6.17
C GLY A 51 13.71 -1.24 4.66
N GLY A 52 12.63 -0.88 3.98
CA GLY A 52 12.57 -0.88 2.53
C GLY A 52 12.69 0.50 1.88
N PHE A 53 13.76 1.25 2.13
CA PHE A 53 14.32 2.04 1.02
C PHE A 53 15.07 1.07 0.09
N GLY A 54 14.35 0.05 -0.39
CA GLY A 54 14.87 -0.83 -1.43
C GLY A 54 15.04 -0.03 -2.72
N ILE A 55 15.56 -0.70 -3.73
CA ILE A 55 15.83 -0.22 -5.11
C ILE A 55 14.83 0.83 -5.62
N HIS A 56 13.54 0.69 -5.25
CA HIS A 56 12.42 1.47 -5.77
C HIS A 56 12.29 2.93 -5.32
N MET A 57 13.01 3.43 -4.29
CA MET A 57 12.87 4.80 -3.72
C MET A 57 11.41 5.30 -3.48
N SER A 58 10.40 4.42 -3.53
CA SER A 58 8.98 4.78 -3.67
C SER A 58 8.19 4.72 -2.36
N GLY A 59 8.89 4.52 -1.24
CA GLY A 59 8.32 4.50 0.10
C GLY A 59 8.25 3.10 0.72
N PRO A 60 7.82 3.02 1.99
CA PRO A 60 7.80 1.77 2.74
C PRO A 60 6.75 0.79 2.19
N ALA A 61 7.08 -0.50 2.24
CA ALA A 61 6.15 -1.56 1.88
C ALA A 61 5.16 -1.85 3.02
N LEU A 62 3.89 -2.04 2.67
CA LEU A 62 2.83 -2.52 3.54
C LEU A 62 2.54 -3.97 3.19
N GLU A 63 2.99 -4.88 4.05
CA GLU A 63 2.64 -6.30 3.99
C GLU A 63 1.17 -6.44 4.40
N VAL A 64 0.31 -6.75 3.42
CA VAL A 64 -1.14 -6.84 3.62
C VAL A 64 -1.49 -8.16 4.28
N GLU A 65 -2.12 -8.08 5.45
CA GLU A 65 -2.66 -9.24 6.17
C GLU A 65 -4.15 -9.40 5.88
N SER A 66 -4.90 -8.28 5.78
CA SER A 66 -6.29 -8.28 5.35
C SER A 66 -6.65 -6.99 4.62
N ILE A 67 -7.62 -7.09 3.71
CA ILE A 67 -8.14 -5.96 2.94
C ILE A 67 -9.66 -6.04 2.83
N GLU A 68 -10.32 -4.91 3.03
CA GLU A 68 -11.77 -4.73 2.94
C GLU A 68 -12.07 -3.55 2.02
N THR A 69 -13.01 -3.74 1.09
CA THR A 69 -13.54 -2.67 0.25
C THR A 69 -14.50 -1.79 1.03
N LEU A 70 -14.41 -0.47 0.86
CA LEU A 70 -15.32 0.51 1.47
C LEU A 70 -16.28 1.14 0.45
#